data_AF-A0A7W4UNC1-F1
#
_entry.id   AF-A0A7W4UNC1-F1
#
_cell.length_a   1.000
_cell.length_b   1.000
_cell.length_c   1.000
_cell.angle_alpha   90.00
_cell.angle_beta   90.00
_cell.angle_gamma   90.00
#
_symmetry.space_group_name_H-M   'P 1'
#
loop_
_entity.id
_entity.type
_entity.pdbx_description
1 polymer ?
#
loop_
_entity_poly.entity_id
_entity_poly.type
_entity_poly.pdbx_seq_one_letter_code
_entity_poly.pdbx_strand_id
1 'polypeptide(L)'
;MIIALWVINILLAVAFLGAGAMKLARSKAALQANGMGYVEDYSAGAVKAIGAVEILGALGLILPLATGIATVLTPIAAAGLAITMLLAVLVHARRKESFTPALILMLLAVVSTVIGFLVVL
;
A
#
# COMPACT_ATOMS: atom_id res chain seq x y z
N MET A 1 -10.88 1.69 19.78
CA MET A 1 -10.24 0.98 18.64
C MET A 1 -10.69 1.50 17.28
N ILE A 2 -11.98 1.82 17.08
CA ILE A 2 -12.46 2.28 15.76
C ILE A 2 -11.85 3.61 15.28
N ILE A 3 -11.64 4.58 16.17
CA ILE A 3 -10.97 5.84 15.83
C ILE A 3 -9.53 5.58 15.36
N ALA A 4 -8.79 4.72 16.07
CA ALA A 4 -7.43 4.36 15.70
C ALA A 4 -7.37 3.66 14.33
N LEU A 5 -8.32 2.74 14.05
CA LEU A 5 -8.45 2.09 12.75
C LEU A 5 -8.66 3.12 11.63
N TRP A 6 -9.59 4.06 11.81
CA TRP A 6 -9.85 5.12 10.84
C TRP A 6 -8.63 6.00 10.58
N VAL A 7 -7.93 6.44 11.64
CA VAL A 7 -6.72 7.25 11.51
C VAL A 7 -5.65 6.51 10.70
N ILE A 8 -5.37 5.25 11.05
CA ILE A 8 -4.38 4.43 10.35
C ILE A 8 -4.80 4.21 8.90
N ASN A 9 -6.06 3.87 8.65
CA ASN A 9 -6.56 3.59 7.30
C ASN A 9 -6.52 4.84 6.42
N ILE A 10 -6.84 6.02 6.93
CA ILE A 10 -6.75 7.28 6.18
C ILE A 10 -5.30 7.58 5.82
N LEU A 11 -4.36 7.44 6.76
CA LEU A 11 -2.93 7.67 6.50
C LEU A 11 -2.39 6.69 5.44
N LEU A 12 -2.72 5.40 5.57
CA LEU A 12 -2.36 4.39 4.57
C LEU A 12 -3.01 4.69 3.22
N ALA A 13 -4.30 5.03 3.19
CA ALA A 13 -5.01 5.30 1.95
C ALA A 13 -4.42 6.51 1.21
N VAL A 14 -4.10 7.60 1.91
CA VAL A 14 -3.42 8.76 1.30
C VAL A 14 -2.05 8.37 0.75
N ALA A 15 -1.25 7.64 1.52
CA ALA A 15 0.09 7.20 1.10
C ALA A 15 0.02 6.32 -0.16
N PHE A 16 -0.86 5.32 -0.17
CA PHE A 16 -0.99 4.38 -1.28
C PHE A 16 -1.72 4.94 -2.50
N LEU A 17 -2.70 5.84 -2.33
CA LEU A 17 -3.28 6.58 -3.45
C LEU A 17 -2.22 7.46 -4.10
N GLY A 18 -1.42 8.18 -3.31
CA GLY A 18 -0.32 9.00 -3.84
C GLY A 18 0.73 8.16 -4.58
N ALA A 19 1.23 7.11 -3.93
CA ALA A 19 2.23 6.22 -4.51
C ALA A 19 1.71 5.51 -5.78
N GLY A 20 0.50 4.94 -5.72
CA GLY A 20 -0.10 4.22 -6.82
C GLY A 20 -0.46 5.14 -7.99
N ALA A 21 -1.00 6.34 -7.73
CA ALA A 21 -1.28 7.33 -8.76
C ALA A 21 0.00 7.79 -9.46
N MET A 22 1.09 8.01 -8.73
CA MET A 22 2.39 8.33 -9.35
C MET A 22 2.85 7.20 -10.29
N LYS A 23 2.77 5.94 -9.84
CA LYS A 23 3.14 4.78 -10.65
C LYS A 23 2.26 4.66 -11.89
N LEU A 24 0.96 4.92 -11.80
CA LEU A 24 0.02 4.88 -12.93
C LEU A 24 0.14 6.07 -13.90
N ALA A 25 0.43 7.27 -13.41
CA ALA A 25 0.45 8.48 -14.23
C ALA A 25 1.80 8.72 -14.93
N ARG A 26 2.93 8.32 -14.31
CA ARG A 26 4.27 8.66 -14.82
C ARG A 26 4.88 7.55 -15.68
N SER A 27 5.79 7.91 -16.59
CA SER A 27 6.58 6.94 -17.35
C SER A 27 7.64 6.27 -16.46
N LYS A 28 8.14 5.09 -16.85
CA LYS A 28 9.22 4.39 -16.13
C LYS A 28 10.45 5.29 -15.96
N ALA A 29 10.85 6.01 -17.02
CA ALA A 29 11.97 6.94 -16.98
C ALA A 29 11.75 8.11 -16.00
N ALA A 30 10.53 8.66 -15.95
CA ALA A 30 10.20 9.72 -14.99
C ALA A 30 10.21 9.20 -13.54
N LEU A 31 9.75 7.97 -13.29
CA LEU A 31 9.78 7.36 -11.95
C LEU A 31 11.22 7.12 -11.49
N GLN A 32 12.07 6.58 -12.37
CA GLN A 32 13.50 6.41 -12.13
C GLN A 32 14.16 7.75 -11.76
N ALA A 33 13.90 8.81 -12.54
CA ALA A 33 14.44 10.15 -12.30
C ALA A 33 13.97 10.78 -10.96
N ASN A 34 12.86 10.30 -10.39
CA ASN A 34 12.37 10.71 -9.06
C ASN A 34 12.89 9.81 -7.93
N GLY A 35 13.95 9.02 -8.17
CA GLY A 35 14.59 8.20 -7.15
C GLY A 35 13.96 6.82 -6.93
N MET A 36 13.01 6.40 -7.77
CA MET A 36 12.48 5.02 -7.73
C MET A 36 13.37 4.07 -8.55
N GLY A 37 14.62 3.88 -8.14
CA GLY A 37 15.61 3.07 -8.88
C GLY A 37 15.11 1.67 -9.23
N TYR A 38 14.36 1.04 -8.31
CA TYR A 38 13.80 -0.32 -8.49
C TYR A 38 13.03 -0.52 -9.81
N VAL A 39 12.46 0.54 -10.40
CA VAL A 39 11.70 0.42 -11.65
C VAL A 39 12.55 -0.11 -12.80
N GLU A 40 13.88 0.02 -12.75
CA GLU A 40 14.82 -0.53 -13.73
C GLU A 40 14.68 -2.04 -13.90
N ASP A 41 14.48 -2.76 -12.80
CA ASP A 41 14.45 -4.23 -12.74
C ASP A 41 13.12 -4.83 -13.24
N TYR A 42 12.10 -3.98 -13.44
CA TYR A 42 10.75 -4.41 -13.77
C TYR A 42 10.26 -3.79 -15.08
N SER A 43 9.36 -4.49 -15.78
CA SER A 43 8.70 -3.93 -16.95
C SER A 43 7.80 -2.76 -16.57
N ALA A 44 7.54 -1.84 -17.51
CA ALA A 44 6.62 -0.74 -17.27
C ALA A 44 5.23 -1.25 -16.84
N GLY A 45 4.74 -2.33 -17.47
CA GLY A 45 3.48 -2.97 -17.11
C GLY A 45 3.45 -3.49 -15.67
N ALA A 46 4.54 -4.12 -15.20
CA ALA A 46 4.65 -4.57 -13.81
C ALA A 46 4.60 -3.39 -12.82
N VAL A 47 5.29 -2.28 -13.10
CA VAL A 47 5.24 -1.08 -12.27
C VAL A 47 3.82 -0.48 -12.23
N LYS A 48 3.10 -0.49 -13.36
CA LYS A 48 1.69 -0.06 -13.42
C LYS A 48 0.80 -0.99 -12.60
N ALA A 49 0.99 -2.30 -12.70
CA ALA A 49 0.23 -3.28 -11.93
C ALA A 49 0.41 -3.07 -10.42
N ILE A 50 1.65 -2.81 -9.96
CA ILE A 50 1.91 -2.45 -8.55
C ILE A 50 1.11 -1.21 -8.16
N GLY A 51 1.15 -0.15 -8.98
CA GLY A 51 0.38 1.07 -8.72
C GLY A 51 -1.13 0.85 -8.65
N ALA A 52 -1.67 -0.02 -9.50
CA ALA A 52 -3.08 -0.39 -9.46
C ALA A 52 -3.44 -1.16 -8.18
N VAL A 53 -2.60 -2.11 -7.75
CA VAL A 53 -2.79 -2.85 -6.49
C VAL A 53 -2.76 -1.92 -5.29
N GLU A 54 -1.85 -0.94 -5.26
CA GLU A 54 -1.79 0.07 -4.19
C GLU A 54 -3.07 0.90 -4.11
N ILE A 55 -3.60 1.37 -5.25
CA ILE A 55 -4.86 2.11 -5.29
C ILE A 55 -6.03 1.23 -4.83
N LEU A 56 -6.13 0.00 -5.34
CA LEU A 56 -7.19 -0.93 -4.94
C LEU A 56 -7.15 -1.22 -3.44
N GLY A 57 -5.95 -1.42 -2.88
CA GLY A 57 -5.76 -1.57 -1.44
C GLY A 57 -6.22 -0.34 -0.67
N ALA A 58 -5.82 0.86 -1.10
CA ALA A 58 -6.23 2.12 -0.48
C ALA A 58 -7.75 2.32 -0.48
N LEU A 59 -8.41 2.02 -1.61
CA LEU A 59 -9.87 2.06 -1.70
C LEU A 59 -10.51 1.00 -0.81
N GLY A 60 -9.96 -0.21 -0.76
CA GLY A 60 -10.41 -1.30 0.11
C GLY A 60 -10.28 -0.99 1.61
N LEU A 61 -9.31 -0.16 2.02
CA LEU A 61 -9.18 0.31 3.40
C LEU A 61 -10.33 1.22 3.85
N ILE A 62 -10.95 1.95 2.91
CA ILE A 62 -11.89 3.03 3.22
C ILE A 62 -13.33 2.68 2.82
N LEU A 63 -13.56 2.24 1.59
CA LEU A 63 -14.92 2.10 1.04
C LEU A 63 -15.79 1.09 1.80
N PRO A 64 -15.33 -0.13 2.15
CA PRO A 64 -16.15 -1.09 2.88
C PRO A 64 -16.56 -0.56 4.27
N LEU A 65 -15.61 0.06 4.98
CA LEU A 65 -15.85 0.64 6.30
C LEU A 65 -16.76 1.88 6.25
N ALA A 66 -16.57 2.75 5.25
CA ALA A 66 -17.37 3.97 5.07
C ALA A 66 -18.82 3.67 4.66
N THR A 67 -19.02 2.64 3.83
CA THR A 67 -20.34 2.27 3.32
C THR A 67 -21.06 1.26 4.22
N GLY A 68 -20.34 0.59 5.12
CA GLY A 68 -20.88 -0.50 5.94
C GLY A 68 -21.11 -1.81 5.16
N ILE A 69 -20.67 -1.89 3.90
CA ILE A 69 -20.88 -3.06 3.04
C ILE A 69 -19.63 -3.92 3.05
N ALA A 70 -19.78 -5.20 3.41
CA ALA A 70 -18.70 -6.19 3.44
C ALA A 70 -17.43 -5.65 4.15
N THR A 71 -17.60 -5.08 5.33
CA THR A 71 -16.56 -4.41 6.14
C THR A 71 -15.32 -5.28 6.37
N VAL A 72 -15.43 -6.61 6.32
CA VAL A 72 -14.31 -7.57 6.37
C VAL A 72 -13.29 -7.37 5.24
N LEU A 73 -13.68 -6.74 4.13
CA LEU A 73 -12.77 -6.41 3.04
C LEU A 73 -11.72 -5.36 3.45
N THR A 74 -11.98 -4.54 4.46
CA THR A 74 -11.01 -3.56 4.98
C THR A 74 -9.76 -4.21 5.57
N PRO A 75 -9.85 -5.11 6.57
CA PRO A 75 -8.66 -5.82 7.07
C PRO A 75 -8.01 -6.73 6.03
N ILE A 76 -8.77 -7.26 5.06
CA ILE A 76 -8.21 -8.03 3.92
C ILE A 76 -7.37 -7.12 3.00
N ALA A 77 -7.86 -5.92 2.68
CA ALA A 77 -7.12 -4.94 1.88
C ALA A 77 -5.83 -4.49 2.60
N ALA A 78 -5.92 -4.26 3.91
CA ALA A 78 -4.77 -3.99 4.76
C ALA A 78 -3.72 -5.11 4.67
N ALA A 79 -4.15 -6.38 4.72
CA ALA A 79 -3.24 -7.52 4.61
C ALA A 79 -2.57 -7.59 3.23
N GLY A 80 -3.32 -7.32 2.15
CA GLY A 80 -2.77 -7.24 0.80
C GLY A 80 -1.72 -6.13 0.65
N LEU A 81 -1.96 -4.96 1.25
CA LEU A 81 -0.98 -3.87 1.28
C LEU A 81 0.25 -4.22 2.12
N ALA A 82 0.07 -4.91 3.26
CA ALA A 82 1.19 -5.40 4.07
C ALA A 82 2.08 -6.37 3.28
N ILE A 83 1.49 -7.33 2.56
CA ILE A 83 2.22 -8.25 1.68
C ILE A 83 2.94 -7.47 0.57
N THR A 84 2.28 -6.50 -0.05
CA THR A 84 2.88 -5.65 -1.09
C THR A 84 4.11 -4.91 -0.57
N MET A 85 4.03 -4.37 0.65
CA MET A 85 5.17 -3.68 1.27
C MET A 85 6.27 -4.61 1.75
N LEU A 86 5.93 -5.83 2.19
CA LEU A 86 6.94 -6.85 2.47
C LEU A 86 7.78 -7.15 1.21
N LEU A 87 7.13 -7.32 0.05
CA LEU A 87 7.82 -7.50 -1.22
C LEU A 87 8.69 -6.28 -1.56
N ALA A 88 8.19 -5.07 -1.35
CA ALA A 88 8.96 -3.84 -1.57
C ALA A 88 10.20 -3.76 -0.66
N VAL A 89 10.08 -4.14 0.62
CA VAL A 89 11.22 -4.23 1.55
C VAL A 89 12.28 -5.18 1.01
N LEU A 90 11.88 -6.38 0.54
CA LEU A 90 12.81 -7.34 -0.03
C LEU A 90 13.52 -6.81 -1.27
N VAL A 91 12.81 -6.09 -2.15
CA VAL A 91 13.38 -5.47 -3.36
C VAL A 91 14.43 -4.41 -2.98
N HIS A 92 14.07 -3.44 -2.13
CA HIS A 92 14.99 -2.38 -1.74
C HIS A 92 16.18 -2.90 -0.93
N ALA A 93 15.97 -3.89 -0.06
CA ALA A 93 17.07 -4.54 0.68
C ALA A 93 18.07 -5.23 -0.27
N ARG A 94 17.59 -5.93 -1.31
CA ARG A 94 18.45 -6.55 -2.33
C ARG A 94 19.26 -5.52 -3.13
N ARG A 95 18.66 -4.35 -3.40
CA ARG A 95 19.33 -3.22 -4.05
C ARG A 95 20.23 -2.41 -3.11
N LYS A 96 20.30 -2.76 -1.83
CA LYS A 96 21.01 -2.00 -0.77
C LYS A 96 20.55 -0.54 -0.70
N GLU A 97 19.27 -0.30 -1.01
CA GLU A 97 18.59 0.97 -0.88
C GLU A 97 17.85 1.05 0.47
N SER A 98 17.42 2.25 0.86
CA SER A 98 16.60 2.42 2.06
C SER A 98 15.23 1.74 1.86
N PHE A 99 14.91 0.78 2.73
CA PHE A 99 13.60 0.13 2.79
C PHE A 99 12.72 0.67 3.93
N THR A 100 13.17 1.70 4.65
CA THR A 100 12.47 2.25 5.81
C THR A 100 11.04 2.69 5.51
N PRO A 101 10.72 3.39 4.41
CA PRO A 101 9.34 3.76 4.11
C PRO A 101 8.44 2.55 3.90
N ALA A 102 8.92 1.54 3.16
CA ALA A 102 8.18 0.31 2.92
C ALA A 102 7.94 -0.46 4.24
N LEU A 103 8.96 -0.51 5.12
CA LEU A 103 8.84 -1.15 6.43
C LEU A 103 7.79 -0.47 7.32
N ILE A 104 7.80 0.87 7.39
CA ILE A 104 6.81 1.63 8.19
C ILE A 104 5.40 1.39 7.66
N LEU A 105 5.20 1.49 6.34
CA LEU A 105 3.90 1.25 5.72
C LEU A 105 3.43 -0.20 5.92
N MET A 106 4.34 -1.17 5.85
CA MET A 106 4.06 -2.58 6.14
C MET A 106 3.56 -2.74 7.59
N LEU A 107 4.26 -2.18 8.57
CA LEU A 107 3.89 -2.29 9.98
C LEU A 107 2.54 -1.64 10.25
N LEU A 108 2.28 -0.45 9.71
CA LEU A 108 0.97 0.20 9.82
C LEU A 108 -0.14 -0.62 9.17
N ALA A 109 0.12 -1.23 8.01
CA ALA A 109 -0.82 -2.11 7.34
C ALA A 109 -1.10 -3.38 8.18
N VAL A 110 -0.09 -3.99 8.80
CA VAL A 110 -0.27 -5.13 9.72
C VAL A 110 -1.12 -4.73 10.92
N VAL A 111 -0.86 -3.56 11.53
CA VAL A 111 -1.68 -3.04 12.64
C VAL A 111 -3.13 -2.81 12.19
N SER A 112 -3.34 -2.23 11.01
CA SER A 112 -4.67 -2.08 10.41
C SER A 112 -5.37 -3.43 10.20
N THR A 113 -4.67 -4.45 9.70
CA THR A 113 -5.20 -5.81 9.55
C THR A 113 -5.68 -6.36 10.88
N VAL A 114 -4.84 -6.33 11.91
CA VAL A 114 -5.15 -6.90 13.23
C VAL A 114 -6.32 -6.15 13.88
N ILE A 115 -6.25 -4.82 13.95
CA ILE A 115 -7.33 -4.02 14.54
C ILE A 115 -8.62 -4.16 13.73
N GLY A 116 -8.52 -4.18 12.40
CA GLY A 116 -9.67 -4.32 11.52
C GLY A 116 -10.42 -5.62 11.75
N PHE A 117 -9.72 -6.75 11.84
CA PHE A 117 -10.38 -8.03 12.17
C PHE A 117 -10.98 -8.04 13.57
N LEU A 118 -10.32 -7.44 14.58
CA LEU A 118 -10.83 -7.36 15.95
C LEU A 118 -12.05 -6.45 16.12
N VAL A 119 -12.25 -5.49 15.22
CA VAL A 119 -13.35 -4.50 15.31
C VAL A 119 -14.54 -4.90 14.44
N VAL A 120 -14.29 -5.60 13.34
CA VAL A 120 -15.30 -5.88 12.30
C VAL A 120 -15.93 -7.28 12.46
N LEU A 121 -15.25 -8.19 13.15
CA LEU A 121 -15.76 -9.53 13.52
C LEU A 121 -16.14 -9.54 14.99
#